data_AF-A0A8W8NND1-F1
#
_entry.id   AF-A0A8W8NND1-F1
#
_cell.length_a   1.000
_cell.length_b   1.000
_cell.length_c   1.000
_cell.angle_alpha   90.00
_cell.angle_beta   90.00
_cell.angle_gamma   90.00
#
_symmetry.space_group_name_H-M   'P 1'
#
loop_
_entity.id
_entity.type
_entity.pdbx_description
1 polymer ?
#
loop_
_entity_poly.entity_id
_entity_poly.type
_entity_poly.pdbx_seq_one_letter_code
_entity_poly.pdbx_strand_id
1 'polypeptide(L)' 'NGDYRLAGIGVNVPAVKDYKYDFIPLWSVSNWVQDVLDEYNAKCHFNSRGVDVCEELSLPTLKDMEDRIRRPEQH' A
#
# COMPACT_ATOMS: atom_id res chain seq x y z
N ASN A 1 24.74 -3.59 -3.10
CA ASN A 1 23.87 -2.57 -3.72
C ASN A 1 22.66 -3.26 -4.33
N GLY A 2 21.61 -3.47 -3.54
CA GLY A 2 20.36 -4.04 -4.06
C GLY A 2 19.61 -2.99 -4.87
N ASP A 3 19.14 -3.35 -6.06
CA ASP A 3 18.38 -2.44 -6.92
C ASP A 3 16.95 -2.34 -6.36
N TYR A 4 16.65 -1.25 -5.65
CA TYR A 4 15.35 -0.97 -5.03
C TYR A 4 14.20 -0.92 -6.05
N ARG A 5 14.53 -0.82 -7.36
CA ARG A 5 13.57 -0.92 -8.47
C ARG A 5 12.94 -2.32 -8.60
N LEU A 6 13.52 -3.34 -7.97
CA LEU A 6 13.03 -4.72 -7.95
C LEU A 6 12.16 -5.05 -6.72
N ALA A 7 12.00 -4.12 -5.78
CA ALA A 7 11.12 -4.31 -4.64
C ALA A 7 9.69 -3.91 -5.03
N GLY A 8 8.74 -4.81 -4.81
CA GLY A 8 7.34 -4.62 -5.18
C GLY A 8 6.40 -5.47 -4.34
N ILE A 9 5.12 -5.13 -4.40
CA ILE A 9 4.06 -5.83 -3.69
C ILE A 9 3.48 -6.85 -4.68
N GLY A 10 3.56 -8.13 -4.31
CA GLY A 10 2.86 -9.19 -5.02
C GLY A 10 1.38 -9.15 -4.64
N VAL A 11 0.51 -8.81 -5.58
CA VAL A 11 -0.94 -8.79 -5.37
C VAL A 11 -1.57 -9.99 -6.05
N ASN A 12 -2.46 -10.65 -5.32
CA ASN A 12 -3.29 -11.72 -5.87
C ASN A 12 -4.52 -11.07 -6.51
N VAL A 13 -4.53 -10.99 -7.84
CA VAL A 13 -5.68 -10.46 -8.58
C VAL A 13 -6.64 -11.63 -8.83
N PRO A 14 -7.86 -11.59 -8.28
CA PRO A 14 -8.83 -12.65 -8.52
C PRO A 14 -9.31 -12.59 -9.97
N ALA A 15 -8.78 -13.47 -10.82
CA ALA A 15 -9.35 -13.72 -12.14
C ALA A 15 -10.19 -15.01 -12.11
N VAL A 16 -11.31 -14.99 -12.83
CA VAL A 16 -12.39 -16.00 -12.79
C VAL A 16 -11.92 -17.44 -13.12
N LYS A 17 -10.70 -17.65 -13.64
CA LYS A 17 -10.15 -18.99 -13.92
C LYS A 17 -8.66 -19.22 -13.66
N ASP A 18 -7.84 -18.20 -13.40
CA ASP A 18 -6.41 -18.37 -13.14
C ASP A 18 -5.91 -17.27 -12.18
N TYR A 19 -5.29 -17.64 -11.06
CA TYR A 19 -4.66 -16.67 -10.18
C TYR A 19 -3.50 -16.00 -10.90
N LYS A 20 -3.65 -14.72 -11.26
CA LYS A 20 -2.55 -13.92 -11.78
C LYS A 20 -1.91 -13.17 -10.63
N TYR A 21 -0.64 -13.46 -10.39
CA TYR A 21 0.21 -12.63 -9.56
C TYR A 21 0.66 -11.44 -10.39
N ASP A 22 0.27 -10.24 -9.96
CA ASP A 22 0.78 -9.01 -10.54
C ASP A 22 1.87 -8.42 -9.63
N PHE A 23 2.87 -7.80 -10.25
CA PHE A 23 3.97 -7.16 -9.54
C PHE A 23 3.78 -5.65 -9.61
N ILE A 24 3.46 -5.05 -8.46
CA ILE A 24 3.38 -3.60 -8.34
C ILE A 24 4.70 -3.08 -7.78
N PRO A 25 5.51 -2.32 -8.55
CA PRO A 25 6.75 -1.77 -8.04
C PRO A 25 6.48 -0.81 -6.87
N LEU A 26 7.28 -0.86 -5.80
CA LEU A 26 7.06 -0.02 -4.61
C LEU A 26 7.04 1.48 -4.91
N TRP A 27 7.81 1.93 -5.91
CA TRP A 27 7.82 3.33 -6.32
C TRP A 27 6.48 3.80 -6.92
N SER A 28 5.68 2.89 -7.50
CA SER A 28 4.37 3.23 -8.06
C SER A 28 3.29 3.43 -6.99
N VAL A 29 3.55 2.92 -5.79
CA VAL A 29 2.63 2.99 -4.63
C VAL A 29 3.23 3.70 -3.44
N SER A 30 4.42 4.30 -3.56
CA SER A 30 5.14 4.90 -2.44
C SER A 30 4.32 5.96 -1.71
N ASN A 31 3.59 6.79 -2.46
CA ASN A 31 2.73 7.82 -1.89
C ASN A 31 1.52 7.22 -1.17
N TRP A 32 0.95 6.13 -1.68
CA TRP A 32 -0.16 5.43 -1.01
C TRP A 32 0.31 4.75 0.27
N VAL A 33 1.48 4.11 0.25
CA VAL A 33 2.11 3.54 1.45
C VAL A 33 2.42 4.64 2.47
N GLN A 34 2.91 5.79 2.02
CA GLN A 34 3.18 6.92 2.90
C GLN A 34 1.90 7.43 3.58
N ASP A 35 0.80 7.59 2.83
CA ASP A 35 -0.49 8.00 3.40
C ASP A 35 -0.99 7.03 4.48
N VAL A 36 -0.81 5.72 4.28
CA VAL A 36 -1.12 4.68 5.29
C VAL A 36 -0.26 4.84 6.54
N LEU A 37 1.05 5.06 6.37
CA LEU A 37 1.99 5.23 7.48
C LEU A 37 1.74 6.52 8.25
N ASP A 38 1.40 7.61 7.57
CA ASP A 38 1.12 8.90 8.19
C ASP A 38 -0.15 8.84 9.04
N GLU A 39 -1.22 8.23 8.52
CA GLU A 39 -2.48 7.99 9.27
C GLU A 39 -2.23 7.11 10.50
N TYR A 40 -1.45 6.04 10.34
CA TYR A 40 -1.07 5.17 11.45
C TYR A 40 -0.28 5.93 12.53
N ASN A 41 0.78 6.66 12.14
CA ASN A 41 1.61 7.39 13.09
C ASN A 41 0.88 8.54 13.78
N ALA A 42 -0.14 9.12 13.13
CA ALA A 42 -0.94 10.20 13.71
C ALA A 42 -1.94 9.69 14.76
N LYS A 43 -2.47 8.48 14.59
CA LYS A 43 -3.60 7.96 15.38
C LYS A 43 -3.26 6.78 16.28
N CYS A 44 -2.12 6.13 16.06
CA CYS A 44 -1.64 5.02 16.86
C CYS A 44 -0.52 5.49 17.79
N HIS A 45 -0.56 5.00 19.02
CA HIS A 45 0.52 5.19 19.98
C HIS A 45 0.67 3.96 20.87
N PHE A 46 1.87 3.75 21.38
CA PHE A 46 2.10 2.71 22.38
C PHE A 46 1.49 3.10 23.71
N ASN A 47 0.65 2.22 24.25
CA ASN A 47 0.24 2.33 25.64
C ASN A 47 1.37 1.89 26.60
N SER A 48 1.16 2.03 27.90
CA SER A 48 2.15 1.67 28.93
C SER A 48 2.51 0.18 28.98
N ARG A 49 1.84 -0.68 28.20
CA ARG A 49 2.11 -2.11 28.05
C ARG A 49 2.85 -2.44 26.74
N GLY A 50 3.22 -1.43 25.95
CA GLY A 50 3.89 -1.61 24.66
C GLY A 50 2.98 -2.18 23.57
N VAL A 51 1.67 -2.01 23.71
CA VAL A 51 0.69 -2.39 22.68
C VAL A 51 0.26 -1.13 21.94
N ASP A 52 0.22 -1.20 20.61
CA ASP A 52 -0.34 -0.13 19.80
C ASP A 52 -1.84 -0.01 20.04
N VAL A 53 -2.24 1.20 20.43
CA VAL A 53 -3.64 1.60 20.55
C VAL A 53 -3.88 2.67 19.52
N CYS A 54 -4.81 2.40 18.60
CA CYS A 54 -5.17 3.29 17.51
C CYS A 54 -6.59 3.82 17.69
N GLU A 55 -6.80 5.08 17.37
CA GLU A 55 -8.14 5.57 17.04
C GLU A 55 -8.65 4.94 15.74
N GLU A 56 -9.91 5.22 15.36
CA GLU A 56 -10.46 4.74 14.10
C GLU A 56 -9.61 5.25 12.91
N LEU A 57 -8.97 4.30 12.22
CA LEU A 57 -8.09 4.58 11.09
C LEU A 57 -8.92 4.73 9.82
N SER A 58 -8.72 5.84 9.11
CA SER A 58 -9.29 6.08 7.79
C SER A 58 -8.25 5.76 6.73
N LEU A 59 -8.00 4.46 6.52
CA LEU A 59 -6.98 4.00 5.58
C LEU A 59 -7.48 4.09 4.12
N PRO A 60 -6.62 4.53 3.18
CA PRO A 60 -6.94 4.46 1.76
C PRO A 60 -7.13 3.00 1.32
N THR A 61 -8.08 2.78 0.42
CA THR A 61 -8.44 1.43 -0.05
C THR A 61 -7.46 0.92 -1.11
N LEU A 62 -7.52 -0.39 -1.39
CA LEU A 62 -6.81 -0.97 -2.54
C LEU A 62 -7.29 -0.37 -3.87
N LYS A 63 -8.56 0.06 -3.95
CA LYS A 63 -9.07 0.74 -5.14
C LYS A 63 -8.42 2.11 -5.32
N ASP A 64 -8.19 2.84 -4.22
CA ASP A 64 -7.46 4.12 -4.27
C ASP A 64 -6.01 3.93 -4.73
N MET A 65 -5.40 2.79 -4.38
CA MET A 65 -4.08 2.39 -4.89
C MET A 65 -4.13 2.10 -6.40
N GLU A 66 -5.10 1.29 -6.86
CA GLU A 66 -5.28 0.96 -8.29
C GLU A 66 -5.53 2.20 -9.16
N ASP A 67 -6.39 3.12 -8.72
CA ASP A 67 -6.71 4.36 -9.43
C ASP A 67 -5.48 5.29 -9.54
N ARG A 68 -4.58 5.27 -8.54
CA ARG A 68 -3.31 6.00 -8.58
C ARG A 68 -2.29 5.39 -9.53
N ILE A 69 -2.22 4.05 -9.61
CA ILE A 69 -1.33 3.34 -10.55
C ILE A 69 -1.80 3.52 -12.00
N ARG A 70 -3.12 3.50 -12.24
CA ARG A 70 -3.72 3.58 -13.58
C ARG A 70 -3.51 4.91 -14.31
N ARG A 71 -2.94 5.94 -13.66
CA ARG A 71 -2.51 7.19 -14.30
C ARG A 71 -0.99 7.27 -14.19
N PRO A 72 -0.21 6.98 -15.26
CA PRO A 72 -0.23 7.77 -16.49
C PRO A 72 0.06 6.96 -17.78
N GLU A 73 -0.97 6.46 -18.45
CA GLU A 73 -0.94 6.30 -19.92
C GLU A 73 -1.85 7.38 -20.53
N GLN A 74 -1.36 8.62 -20.52
CA GLN A 74 -1.91 9.68 -21.38
C GLN A 74 -0.83 10.05 -22.40
N HIS A 75 -0.56 9.18 -23.37
CA HIS A 75 0.11 9.50 -24.64
C HIS A 75 -0.57 8.72 -25.76
#